data_AF-A0A2W7S2A1-F1
#
_entry.id   AF-A0A2W7S2A1-F1
#
_cell.length_a   1.000
_cell.length_b   1.000
_cell.length_c   1.000
_cell.angle_alpha   90.00
_cell.angle_beta   90.00
_cell.angle_gamma   90.00
#
_symmetry.space_group_name_H-M   'P 1'
#
loop_
_entity.id
_entity.type
_entity.pdbx_description
1 polymer ?
#
loop_
_entity_poly.entity_id
_entity_poly.type
_entity_poly.pdbx_seq_one_letter_code
_entity_poly.pdbx_strand_id
1 'polypeptide(L)'
;MPLSNTSRSYGGVARALHWLTALLILSAIPLGWIANRLPYDSAEALAEKAQLFSLHKSLGVAAFAVALARILWALTQPRPAPLHPERRLETALAETVHWLLYLSLLLVPLAGWVHHAATSGFAPILWPFGQDLPFVPKSETVAGIAAAAHWLFARLLILSLVLHIAGALKHHLIDRDSVLRRMTRGEAAPEGPVAPHRVAPALAALAVYALGAGIAVALVPPKTEAQPALAAVTSDWVVTEGELGFTVRQMGAEVEGSFADWTAAIRFDETPVEGKNGEVTVTIATGSLTLGSVTEQAKAPEFFDSAAQPTASFTAEIRPEGEAYVAEGALTLRGVTVPVTLPFTLELDGDTAKMAGGTTLDRRDFGMGASYADEASVGFAVEVDVALTATREE
;
A
#
# COMPACT_ATOMS: atom_id res chain seq x y z
N MET A 1 -36.75 25.02 2.77
CA MET A 1 -35.95 24.78 4.00
C MET A 1 -34.70 25.67 3.94
N PRO A 2 -34.23 26.25 5.05
CA PRO A 2 -33.02 27.06 5.04
C PRO A 2 -31.80 26.22 4.65
N LEU A 3 -30.89 26.79 3.86
CA LEU A 3 -29.65 26.12 3.42
C LEU A 3 -28.59 26.11 4.51
N SER A 4 -28.48 27.21 5.26
CA SER A 4 -27.55 27.43 6.37
C SER A 4 -28.11 26.95 7.71
N ASN A 5 -27.23 26.70 8.68
CA ASN A 5 -27.64 26.39 10.04
C ASN A 5 -28.21 27.61 10.74
N THR A 6 -29.04 27.37 11.76
CA THR A 6 -29.40 28.35 12.77
C THR A 6 -28.85 27.90 14.13
N SER A 7 -29.02 28.71 15.18
CA SER A 7 -28.70 28.29 16.55
C SER A 7 -29.55 27.10 17.03
N ARG A 8 -30.61 26.72 16.31
CA ARG A 8 -31.57 25.68 16.72
C ARG A 8 -31.67 24.51 15.75
N SER A 9 -31.37 24.70 14.47
CA SER A 9 -31.58 23.69 13.41
C SER A 9 -30.40 23.59 12.44
N TYR A 10 -30.19 22.39 11.90
CA TYR A 10 -29.25 22.16 10.80
C TYR A 10 -29.86 22.57 9.46
N GLY A 11 -29.08 23.29 8.65
CA GLY A 11 -29.45 23.69 7.31
C GLY A 11 -29.50 22.51 6.33
N GLY A 12 -30.06 22.74 5.14
CA GLY A 12 -30.10 21.75 4.06
C GLY A 12 -28.71 21.26 3.64
N VAL A 13 -27.73 22.16 3.53
CA VAL A 13 -26.36 21.81 3.08
C VAL A 13 -25.66 20.91 4.10
N ALA A 14 -25.73 21.23 5.39
CA ALA A 14 -25.11 20.43 6.44
C ALA A 14 -25.69 19.00 6.48
N ARG A 15 -27.01 18.87 6.32
CA ARG A 15 -27.69 17.56 6.26
C ARG A 15 -27.34 16.78 5.01
N ALA A 16 -27.31 17.43 3.84
CA ALA A 16 -26.93 16.79 2.59
C ALA A 16 -25.50 16.24 2.67
N LEU A 17 -24.54 17.06 3.14
CA LEU A 17 -23.16 16.62 3.32
C LEU A 17 -23.05 15.48 4.34
N HIS A 18 -23.79 15.53 5.45
CA HIS A 18 -23.84 14.43 6.42
C HIS A 18 -24.31 13.11 5.80
N TRP A 19 -25.46 13.10 5.12
CA TRP A 19 -26.02 11.88 4.55
C TRP A 19 -25.22 11.37 3.35
N LEU A 20 -24.62 12.27 2.57
CA LEU A 20 -23.67 11.89 1.52
C LEU A 20 -22.42 11.22 2.12
N THR A 21 -21.84 11.80 3.18
CA THR A 21 -20.74 11.16 3.91
C THR A 21 -21.15 9.78 4.43
N ALA A 22 -22.34 9.66 5.04
CA ALA A 22 -22.83 8.39 5.55
C ALA A 22 -22.97 7.33 4.43
N LEU A 23 -23.54 7.70 3.28
CA LEU A 23 -23.67 6.82 2.13
C LEU A 23 -22.31 6.33 1.62
N LEU A 24 -21.34 7.24 1.49
CA LEU A 24 -19.99 6.92 1.01
C LEU A 24 -19.27 5.96 1.99
N ILE A 25 -19.31 6.26 3.29
CA ILE A 25 -18.64 5.44 4.31
C ILE A 25 -19.31 4.07 4.44
N LEU A 26 -20.65 4.00 4.47
CA LEU A 26 -21.38 2.74 4.56
C LEU A 26 -21.22 1.87 3.29
N SER A 27 -20.90 2.47 2.14
CA SER A 27 -20.54 1.74 0.92
C SER A 27 -19.07 1.29 0.93
N ALA A 28 -18.16 2.15 1.37
CA ALA A 28 -16.72 1.87 1.34
C ALA A 28 -16.31 0.76 2.31
N ILE A 29 -16.89 0.71 3.52
CA ILE A 29 -16.57 -0.30 4.54
C ILE A 29 -16.75 -1.75 4.03
N PRO A 30 -17.94 -2.16 3.53
CA PRO A 30 -18.12 -3.53 3.05
C PRO A 30 -17.24 -3.84 1.84
N LEU A 31 -17.04 -2.89 0.92
CA LEU A 31 -16.14 -3.10 -0.23
C LEU A 31 -14.71 -3.44 0.21
N GLY A 32 -14.16 -2.66 1.14
CA GLY A 32 -12.81 -2.92 1.67
C GLY A 32 -12.73 -4.25 2.43
N TRP A 33 -13.77 -4.60 3.19
CA TRP A 33 -13.84 -5.86 3.92
C TRP A 33 -13.94 -7.09 3.01
N ILE A 34 -14.77 -7.02 1.96
CA ILE A 34 -14.93 -8.09 0.96
C ILE A 34 -13.64 -8.23 0.15
N ALA A 35 -13.13 -7.12 -0.42
CA ALA A 35 -11.93 -7.14 -1.27
C ALA A 35 -10.72 -7.74 -0.55
N ASN A 36 -10.53 -7.42 0.73
CA ASN A 36 -9.41 -7.96 1.50
C ASN A 36 -9.47 -9.49 1.71
N ARG A 37 -10.67 -10.09 1.61
CA ARG A 37 -10.89 -11.53 1.78
C ARG A 37 -10.91 -12.31 0.47
N LEU A 38 -10.97 -11.62 -0.68
CA LEU A 38 -10.94 -12.27 -1.97
C LEU A 38 -9.55 -12.87 -2.24
N PRO A 39 -9.50 -14.06 -2.85
CA PRO A 39 -8.25 -14.69 -3.23
C PRO A 39 -7.61 -13.97 -4.42
N TYR A 40 -6.39 -14.38 -4.74
CA TYR A 40 -5.60 -13.94 -5.89
C TYR A 40 -4.89 -15.15 -6.48
N ASP A 41 -5.54 -16.30 -6.49
CA ASP A 41 -5.02 -17.56 -7.04
C ASP A 41 -5.33 -17.72 -8.54
N SER A 42 -6.27 -16.95 -9.10
CA SER A 42 -6.54 -16.88 -10.53
C SER A 42 -6.58 -15.44 -11.07
N ALA A 43 -6.51 -15.30 -12.40
CA ALA A 43 -6.69 -14.02 -13.08
C ALA A 43 -8.07 -13.39 -12.81
N GLU A 44 -9.14 -14.18 -12.82
CA GLU A 44 -10.50 -13.71 -12.57
C GLU A 44 -10.66 -13.24 -11.12
N ALA A 45 -10.16 -14.03 -10.16
CA ALA A 45 -10.19 -13.66 -8.75
C ALA A 45 -9.41 -12.37 -8.48
N LEU A 46 -8.22 -12.23 -9.09
CA LEU A 46 -7.41 -11.02 -9.03
C LEU A 46 -8.15 -9.82 -9.62
N ALA A 47 -8.80 -9.98 -10.78
CA ALA A 47 -9.54 -8.91 -11.43
C ALA A 47 -10.73 -8.42 -10.58
N GLU A 48 -11.49 -9.34 -9.98
CA GLU A 48 -12.59 -9.01 -9.07
C GLU A 48 -12.06 -8.27 -7.83
N LYS A 49 -10.99 -8.79 -7.22
CA LYS A 49 -10.32 -8.17 -6.08
C LYS A 49 -9.86 -6.75 -6.40
N ALA A 50 -9.20 -6.57 -7.54
CA ALA A 50 -8.74 -5.28 -8.01
C ALA A 50 -9.89 -4.30 -8.23
N GLN A 51 -10.99 -4.74 -8.85
CA GLN A 51 -12.17 -3.91 -9.09
C GLN A 51 -12.79 -3.41 -7.77
N LEU A 52 -12.97 -4.29 -6.78
CA LEU A 52 -13.52 -3.91 -5.49
C LEU A 52 -12.60 -2.95 -4.74
N PHE A 53 -11.27 -3.16 -4.79
CA PHE A 53 -10.32 -2.21 -4.23
C PHE A 53 -10.32 -0.87 -4.96
N SER A 54 -10.39 -0.85 -6.28
CA SER A 54 -10.51 0.38 -7.07
C SER A 54 -11.75 1.17 -6.69
N LEU A 55 -12.90 0.51 -6.53
CA LEU A 55 -14.12 1.15 -6.06
C LEU A 55 -13.98 1.66 -4.62
N HIS A 56 -13.44 0.84 -3.71
CA HIS A 56 -13.19 1.22 -2.32
C HIS A 56 -12.29 2.46 -2.21
N LYS A 57 -11.14 2.46 -2.90
CA LYS A 57 -10.19 3.60 -2.92
C LYS A 57 -10.86 4.85 -3.50
N SER A 58 -11.60 4.71 -4.60
CA SER A 58 -12.29 5.83 -5.26
C SER A 58 -13.37 6.45 -4.37
N LEU A 59 -14.15 5.63 -3.66
CA LEU A 59 -15.12 6.10 -2.68
C LEU A 59 -14.44 6.70 -1.45
N GLY A 60 -13.28 6.18 -1.04
CA GLY A 60 -12.46 6.74 0.03
C GLY A 60 -11.99 8.16 -0.28
N VAL A 61 -11.45 8.40 -1.48
CA VAL A 61 -11.05 9.74 -1.95
C VAL A 61 -12.25 10.68 -2.04
N ALA A 62 -13.38 10.20 -2.56
CA ALA A 62 -14.61 10.99 -2.60
C ALA A 62 -15.10 11.35 -1.18
N ALA A 63 -15.07 10.39 -0.25
CA ALA A 63 -15.45 10.61 1.15
C ALA A 63 -14.53 11.63 1.83
N PHE A 64 -13.22 11.60 1.55
CA PHE A 64 -12.26 12.58 2.04
C PHE A 64 -12.59 14.00 1.55
N ALA A 65 -12.84 14.16 0.25
CA ALA A 65 -13.21 15.46 -0.32
C ALA A 65 -14.54 16.00 0.24
N VAL A 66 -15.56 15.14 0.37
CA VAL A 66 -16.85 15.50 0.99
C VAL A 66 -16.67 15.83 2.47
N ALA A 67 -15.80 15.13 3.18
CA ALA A 67 -15.49 15.40 4.58
C ALA A 67 -14.80 16.77 4.76
N LEU A 68 -13.84 17.12 3.89
CA LEU A 68 -13.25 18.45 3.87
C LEU A 68 -14.30 19.52 3.63
N ALA A 69 -15.16 19.36 2.61
CA ALA A 69 -16.26 20.28 2.35
C ALA A 69 -17.20 20.41 3.56
N ARG A 70 -17.53 19.29 4.22
CA ARG A 70 -18.35 19.25 5.43
C ARG A 70 -17.72 20.00 6.60
N ILE A 71 -16.41 19.82 6.83
CA ILE A 71 -15.69 20.50 7.91
C ILE A 71 -15.58 21.99 7.63
N LEU A 72 -15.14 22.38 6.42
CA LEU A 72 -15.04 23.78 6.01
C LEU A 72 -16.40 24.48 6.09
N TRP A 73 -17.48 23.83 5.65
CA TRP A 73 -18.84 24.32 5.84
C TRP A 73 -19.14 24.51 7.33
N ALA A 74 -18.97 23.47 8.15
CA ALA A 74 -19.28 23.52 9.58
C ALA A 74 -18.52 24.62 10.36
N LEU A 75 -17.30 24.98 9.93
CA LEU A 75 -16.52 26.07 10.55
C LEU A 75 -17.17 27.45 10.36
N THR A 76 -17.93 27.64 9.29
CA THR A 76 -18.61 28.92 8.97
C THR A 76 -20.04 29.00 9.51
N GLN A 77 -20.57 27.89 10.04
CA GLN A 77 -21.98 27.79 10.39
C GLN A 77 -22.21 27.94 11.91
N PRO A 78 -23.33 28.56 12.33
CA PRO A 78 -23.79 28.44 13.70
C PRO A 78 -23.94 26.97 14.09
N ARG A 79 -23.49 26.63 15.31
CA ARG A 79 -23.69 25.28 15.86
C ARG A 79 -25.06 25.23 16.54
N PRO A 80 -25.98 24.35 16.09
CA PRO A 80 -27.24 24.17 16.77
C PRO A 80 -27.03 23.70 18.21
N ALA A 81 -27.77 24.27 19.17
CA ALA A 81 -27.68 23.92 20.58
C ALA A 81 -27.94 22.40 20.80
N PRO A 82 -27.29 21.77 21.81
CA PRO A 82 -27.62 20.42 22.22
C PRO A 82 -29.03 20.37 22.81
N LEU A 83 -29.71 19.22 22.67
CA LEU A 83 -31.07 19.05 23.21
C LEU A 83 -31.12 18.91 24.73
N HIS A 84 -30.09 18.30 25.32
CA HIS A 84 -30.02 17.98 26.75
C HIS A 84 -28.68 18.46 27.35
N PRO A 85 -28.38 19.78 27.37
CA PRO A 85 -27.11 20.33 27.86
C PRO A 85 -26.81 20.00 29.34
N GLU A 86 -27.86 19.71 30.12
CA GLU A 86 -27.77 19.31 31.52
C GLU A 86 -27.20 17.90 31.72
N ARG A 87 -27.31 17.02 30.70
CA ARG A 87 -26.78 15.65 30.74
C ARG A 87 -25.28 15.62 30.38
N ARG A 88 -24.46 16.20 31.26
CA ARG A 88 -23.04 16.51 31.00
C ARG A 88 -22.20 15.35 30.47
N LEU A 89 -22.40 14.13 30.98
CA LEU A 89 -21.65 12.94 30.55
C LEU A 89 -22.07 12.48 29.15
N GLU A 90 -23.38 12.43 28.90
CA GLU A 90 -23.93 12.06 27.59
C GLU A 90 -23.52 13.09 26.52
N THR A 91 -23.57 14.39 26.84
CA THR A 91 -23.08 15.45 25.95
C THR A 91 -21.58 15.31 25.68
N ALA A 92 -20.76 15.08 26.71
CA ALA A 92 -19.31 14.92 26.54
C ALA A 92 -18.96 13.68 25.70
N LEU A 93 -19.66 12.56 25.90
CA LEU A 93 -19.50 11.35 25.10
C LEU A 93 -19.90 11.59 23.63
N ALA A 94 -21.05 12.22 23.39
CA ALA A 94 -21.52 12.55 22.05
C ALA A 94 -20.53 13.48 21.32
N GLU A 95 -20.01 14.51 22.00
CA GLU A 95 -18.97 15.39 21.46
C GLU A 95 -17.69 14.62 21.15
N THR A 96 -17.26 13.71 22.03
CA THR A 96 -16.05 12.89 21.81
C THR A 96 -16.22 12.00 20.59
N VAL A 97 -17.35 11.31 20.45
CA VAL A 97 -17.67 10.47 19.28
C VAL A 97 -17.71 11.30 18.00
N HIS A 98 -18.29 12.51 18.03
CA HIS A 98 -18.26 13.38 16.86
C HIS A 98 -16.85 13.80 16.46
N TRP A 99 -15.97 14.12 17.43
CA TRP A 99 -14.57 14.42 17.14
C TRP A 99 -13.80 13.21 16.61
N LEU A 100 -14.01 12.03 17.20
CA LEU A 100 -13.45 10.78 16.69
C LEU A 100 -13.85 10.57 15.24
N LEU A 101 -15.14 10.73 14.91
CA LEU A 101 -15.62 10.63 13.53
C LEU A 101 -15.01 11.70 12.61
N TYR A 102 -14.89 12.96 13.04
CA TYR A 102 -14.24 13.98 12.21
C TYR A 102 -12.79 13.64 11.89
N LEU A 103 -12.03 13.16 12.88
CA LEU A 103 -10.67 12.66 12.67
C LEU A 103 -10.68 11.43 11.76
N SER A 104 -11.59 10.47 11.97
CA SER A 104 -11.71 9.28 11.12
C SER A 104 -11.94 9.61 9.65
N LEU A 105 -12.83 10.56 9.38
CA LEU A 105 -13.21 10.97 8.03
C LEU A 105 -12.05 11.57 7.23
N LEU A 106 -11.01 12.05 7.92
CA LEU A 106 -9.79 12.55 7.30
C LEU A 106 -8.68 11.50 7.29
N LEU A 107 -8.37 10.94 8.46
CA LEU A 107 -7.17 10.11 8.67
C LEU A 107 -7.28 8.73 8.04
N VAL A 108 -8.47 8.11 8.01
CA VAL A 108 -8.67 6.79 7.39
C VAL A 108 -8.40 6.84 5.88
N PRO A 109 -9.13 7.66 5.09
CA PRO A 109 -8.88 7.72 3.65
C PRO A 109 -7.50 8.31 3.32
N LEU A 110 -6.98 9.27 4.11
CA LEU A 110 -5.62 9.78 3.91
C LEU A 110 -4.56 8.70 4.09
N ALA A 111 -4.64 7.87 5.14
CA ALA A 111 -3.73 6.75 5.33
C ALA A 111 -3.81 5.73 4.18
N GLY A 112 -5.03 5.43 3.69
CA GLY A 112 -5.21 4.56 2.53
C GLY A 112 -4.64 5.15 1.23
N TRP A 113 -4.76 6.47 1.07
CA TRP A 113 -4.24 7.19 -0.09
C TRP A 113 -2.72 7.29 -0.08
N VAL A 114 -2.11 7.53 1.10
CA VAL A 114 -0.65 7.47 1.28
C VAL A 114 -0.12 6.06 0.99
N HIS A 115 -0.81 5.01 1.44
CA HIS A 115 -0.44 3.62 1.10
C HIS A 115 -0.47 3.37 -0.42
N HIS A 116 -1.54 3.80 -1.10
CA HIS A 116 -1.63 3.72 -2.56
C HIS A 116 -0.51 4.50 -3.26
N ALA A 117 -0.23 5.73 -2.82
CA ALA A 117 0.81 6.56 -3.42
C ALA A 117 2.24 6.05 -3.13
N ALA A 118 2.46 5.35 -2.01
CA ALA A 118 3.75 4.79 -1.62
C ALA A 118 4.08 3.46 -2.32
N THR A 119 3.15 2.90 -3.10
CA THR A 119 3.31 1.63 -3.82
C THR A 119 3.07 1.82 -5.32
N SER A 120 3.43 0.81 -6.10
CA SER A 120 3.13 0.66 -7.53
C SER A 120 2.18 -0.52 -7.74
N GLY A 121 1.40 -0.50 -8.83
CA GLY A 121 1.01 -1.76 -9.49
C GLY A 121 -0.28 -2.49 -9.11
N PHE A 122 -1.25 -1.91 -8.39
CA PHE A 122 -2.51 -2.63 -8.11
C PHE A 122 -3.74 -1.75 -7.86
N ALA A 123 -4.88 -2.15 -8.43
CA ALA A 123 -6.21 -1.58 -8.18
C ALA A 123 -6.22 -0.03 -8.24
N PRO A 124 -6.15 0.56 -9.44
CA PRO A 124 -6.02 2.01 -9.60
C PRO A 124 -7.25 2.73 -9.05
N ILE A 125 -7.05 3.98 -8.63
CA ILE A 125 -8.16 4.87 -8.31
C ILE A 125 -8.90 5.20 -9.62
N LEU A 126 -10.22 5.12 -9.67
CA LEU A 126 -11.02 5.29 -10.89
C LEU A 126 -11.27 6.77 -11.25
N TRP A 127 -10.43 7.65 -10.72
CA TRP A 127 -10.42 9.07 -11.02
C TRP A 127 -9.18 9.38 -11.88
N PRO A 128 -9.24 10.36 -12.78
CA PRO A 128 -8.08 10.75 -13.61
C PRO A 128 -6.98 11.47 -12.81
N PHE A 129 -7.15 11.62 -11.50
CA PHE A 129 -6.22 12.29 -10.59
C PHE A 129 -6.10 11.49 -9.30
N GLY A 130 -5.07 11.79 -8.52
CA GLY A 130 -4.86 11.22 -7.20
C GLY A 130 -4.21 9.85 -7.19
N GLN A 131 -3.57 9.40 -8.27
CA GLN A 131 -2.76 8.17 -8.21
C GLN A 131 -1.54 8.35 -7.30
N ASP A 132 -0.89 9.51 -7.38
CA ASP A 132 0.24 9.84 -6.52
C ASP A 132 -0.09 11.04 -5.63
N LEU A 133 0.75 11.22 -4.60
CA LEU A 133 0.69 12.35 -3.69
C LEU A 133 2.07 13.04 -3.66
N PRO A 134 2.12 14.39 -3.71
CA PRO A 134 3.37 15.11 -3.52
C PRO A 134 4.05 14.69 -2.22
N PHE A 135 5.37 14.53 -2.27
CA PHE A 135 6.21 14.19 -1.11
C PHE A 135 5.99 12.80 -0.49
N VAL A 136 5.20 11.93 -1.12
CA VAL A 136 5.11 10.52 -0.72
C VAL A 136 6.06 9.70 -1.59
N PRO A 137 7.19 9.19 -1.04
CA PRO A 137 8.11 8.36 -1.80
C PRO A 137 7.53 6.96 -2.02
N LYS A 138 7.95 6.30 -3.11
CA LYS A 138 7.76 4.86 -3.27
C LYS A 138 8.63 4.14 -2.24
N SER A 139 8.00 3.50 -1.24
CA SER A 139 8.70 2.93 -0.09
C SER A 139 7.82 1.92 0.64
N GLU A 140 8.30 0.68 0.75
CA GLU A 140 7.64 -0.40 1.51
C GLU A 140 7.42 -0.01 2.98
N THR A 141 8.38 0.69 3.60
CA THR A 141 8.23 1.16 4.98
C THR A 141 7.07 2.15 5.12
N VAL A 142 6.99 3.14 4.23
CA VAL A 142 5.90 4.13 4.23
C VAL A 142 4.57 3.44 3.93
N ALA A 143 4.54 2.56 2.93
CA ALA A 143 3.37 1.78 2.54
C ALA A 143 2.87 0.92 3.70
N GLY A 144 3.76 0.22 4.42
CA GLY A 144 3.44 -0.62 5.57
C GLY A 144 2.87 0.17 6.73
N ILE A 145 3.48 1.31 7.09
CA ILE A 145 2.98 2.19 8.17
C ILE A 145 1.61 2.73 7.80
N ALA A 146 1.43 3.19 6.56
CA ALA A 146 0.16 3.73 6.08
C ALA A 146 -0.94 2.65 6.03
N ALA A 147 -0.61 1.41 5.62
CA ALA A 147 -1.52 0.28 5.66
C ALA A 147 -1.95 -0.07 7.09
N ALA A 148 -1.00 -0.15 8.02
CA ALA A 148 -1.27 -0.41 9.44
C ALA A 148 -2.14 0.69 10.06
N ALA A 149 -1.84 1.95 9.75
CA ALA A 149 -2.61 3.11 10.19
C ALA A 149 -4.04 3.07 9.62
N HIS A 150 -4.19 2.82 8.32
CA HIS A 150 -5.50 2.69 7.68
C HIS A 150 -6.34 1.59 8.34
N TRP A 151 -5.74 0.41 8.54
CA TRP A 151 -6.38 -0.74 9.19
C TRP A 151 -6.86 -0.42 10.61
N LEU A 152 -6.02 0.22 11.43
CA LEU A 152 -6.34 0.56 12.81
C LEU A 152 -7.36 1.71 12.90
N PHE A 153 -7.15 2.77 12.12
CA PHE A 153 -8.06 3.92 12.08
C PHE A 153 -9.44 3.53 11.54
N ALA A 154 -9.53 2.59 10.60
CA ALA A 154 -10.80 2.06 10.13
C ALA A 154 -11.58 1.35 11.25
N ARG A 155 -10.91 0.66 12.18
CA ARG A 155 -11.56 0.05 13.35
C ARG A 155 -12.06 1.10 14.33
N LEU A 156 -11.28 2.16 14.56
CA LEU A 156 -11.72 3.30 15.35
C LEU A 156 -12.93 4.01 14.72
N LEU A 157 -12.93 4.16 13.39
CA LEU A 157 -14.06 4.69 12.63
C LEU A 157 -15.30 3.81 12.83
N ILE A 158 -15.19 2.49 12.64
CA ILE A 158 -16.32 1.55 12.79
C ILE A 158 -16.88 1.59 14.21
N LEU A 159 -16.01 1.55 15.23
CA LEU A 159 -16.43 1.66 16.63
C LEU A 159 -17.18 2.99 16.88
N SER A 160 -16.61 4.10 16.42
CA SER A 160 -17.22 5.44 16.57
C SER A 160 -18.54 5.55 15.82
N LEU A 161 -18.64 4.94 14.64
CA LEU A 161 -19.86 4.90 13.83
C LEU A 161 -20.96 4.09 14.53
N VAL A 162 -20.63 2.92 15.07
CA VAL A 162 -21.56 2.10 15.85
C VAL A 162 -22.06 2.87 17.07
N LEU A 163 -21.16 3.51 17.84
CA LEU A 163 -21.53 4.33 18.99
C LEU A 163 -22.42 5.53 18.59
N HIS A 164 -22.11 6.17 17.47
CA HIS A 164 -22.88 7.29 16.93
C HIS A 164 -24.31 6.87 16.54
N ILE A 165 -24.45 5.77 15.80
CA ILE A 165 -25.76 5.23 15.39
C ILE A 165 -26.53 4.75 16.62
N ALA A 166 -25.88 4.04 17.54
CA ALA A 166 -26.50 3.59 18.79
C ALA A 166 -27.01 4.76 19.62
N GLY A 167 -26.24 5.86 19.72
CA GLY A 167 -26.68 7.09 20.38
C GLY A 167 -27.90 7.70 19.71
N ALA A 168 -27.88 7.85 18.38
CA ALA A 168 -29.02 8.39 17.63
C ALA A 168 -30.29 7.52 17.78
N LEU A 169 -30.15 6.19 17.78
CA LEU A 169 -31.24 5.24 17.98
C LEU A 169 -31.75 5.26 19.41
N LYS A 170 -30.87 5.34 20.42
CA LYS A 170 -31.25 5.47 21.83
C LYS A 170 -32.08 6.74 22.05
N HIS A 171 -31.64 7.87 21.50
CA HIS A 171 -32.40 9.12 21.54
C HIS A 171 -33.76 9.02 20.83
N HIS A 172 -33.81 8.32 19.69
CA HIS A 172 -35.04 8.17 18.92
C HIS A 172 -36.06 7.20 19.54
N LEU A 173 -35.59 6.05 20.03
CA LEU A 173 -36.43 4.93 20.47
C LEU A 173 -36.71 4.94 21.98
N ILE A 174 -35.74 5.36 22.79
CA ILE A 174 -35.81 5.35 24.25
C ILE A 174 -36.17 6.74 24.78
N ASP A 175 -35.35 7.76 24.51
CA ASP A 175 -35.64 9.13 24.96
C ASP A 175 -36.79 9.78 24.19
N ARG A 176 -37.12 9.25 23.00
CA ARG A 176 -38.17 9.73 22.08
C ARG A 176 -38.03 11.21 21.71
N ASP A 177 -36.81 11.71 21.64
CA ASP A 177 -36.53 13.10 21.30
C ASP A 177 -36.30 13.31 19.79
N SER A 178 -35.88 14.53 19.43
CA SER A 178 -35.71 14.94 18.03
C SER A 178 -34.28 14.78 17.49
N VAL A 179 -33.30 14.21 18.21
CA VAL A 179 -31.89 14.13 17.75
C VAL A 179 -31.76 13.68 16.28
N LEU A 180 -32.38 12.55 15.92
CA LEU A 180 -32.36 12.03 14.55
C LEU A 180 -33.17 12.91 13.57
N ARG A 181 -34.32 13.43 14.01
CA ARG A 181 -35.19 14.29 13.18
C ARG A 181 -34.56 15.64 12.84
N ARG A 182 -33.65 16.12 13.69
CA ARG A 182 -32.83 17.32 13.41
C ARG A 182 -31.90 17.10 12.22
N MET A 183 -31.35 15.90 12.05
CA MET A 183 -30.44 15.60 10.94
C MET A 183 -31.17 15.12 9.67
N THR A 184 -32.36 14.50 9.79
CA THR A 184 -33.15 14.10 8.61
C THR A 184 -34.01 15.27 8.09
N ARG A 185 -34.82 15.88 8.96
CA ARG A 185 -35.84 16.87 8.59
C ARG A 185 -35.46 18.31 8.91
N GLY A 186 -34.39 18.54 9.68
CA GLY A 186 -33.98 19.89 10.08
C GLY A 186 -34.87 20.47 11.18
N GLU A 187 -35.48 19.61 12.00
CA GLU A 187 -36.29 20.02 13.17
C GLU A 187 -35.47 20.96 14.08
N ALA A 188 -36.11 21.99 14.63
CA ALA A 188 -35.46 22.92 15.52
C ALA A 188 -35.39 22.36 16.94
N ALA A 189 -34.28 22.57 17.63
CA ALA A 189 -34.19 22.35 19.07
C ALA A 189 -35.14 23.34 19.80
N PRO A 190 -35.62 23.02 21.02
CA PRO A 190 -36.28 23.98 21.90
C PRO A 190 -35.39 25.21 22.18
N GLU A 191 -36.00 26.30 22.64
CA GLU A 191 -35.23 27.45 23.13
C GLU A 191 -34.50 27.07 24.42
N GLY A 192 -33.21 27.37 24.50
CA GLY A 192 -32.39 26.99 25.64
C GLY A 192 -31.00 27.65 25.59
N PRO A 193 -30.29 27.67 26.73
CA PRO A 193 -28.98 28.28 26.82
C PRO A 193 -27.97 27.56 25.91
N VAL A 194 -27.14 28.34 25.22
CA VAL A 194 -26.02 27.80 24.44
C VAL A 194 -24.98 27.26 25.41
N ALA A 195 -24.73 25.95 25.40
CA ALA A 195 -23.68 25.35 26.21
C ALA A 195 -22.29 25.86 25.78
N PRO A 196 -21.36 26.14 26.72
CA PRO A 196 -20.02 26.61 26.39
C PRO A 196 -19.21 25.50 25.70
N HIS A 197 -18.30 25.90 24.80
CA HIS A 197 -17.40 24.97 24.12
C HIS A 197 -16.46 24.28 25.11
N ARG A 198 -16.37 22.95 25.01
CA ARG A 198 -15.42 22.14 25.79
C ARG A 198 -14.34 21.61 24.86
N VAL A 199 -13.08 21.87 25.24
CA VAL A 199 -11.91 21.36 24.50
C VAL A 199 -11.58 19.91 24.84
N ALA A 200 -11.98 19.43 26.02
CA ALA A 200 -11.62 18.09 26.50
C ALA A 200 -12.05 16.94 25.56
N PRO A 201 -13.27 16.92 24.98
CA PRO A 201 -13.65 15.89 24.01
C PRO A 201 -12.76 15.85 22.75
N ALA A 202 -12.33 17.02 22.27
CA ALA A 202 -11.43 17.10 21.13
C ALA A 202 -10.03 16.57 21.46
N LEU A 203 -9.50 16.94 22.64
CA LEU A 203 -8.20 16.45 23.13
C LEU A 203 -8.23 14.94 23.36
N ALA A 204 -9.32 14.40 23.89
CA ALA A 204 -9.49 12.96 24.07
C ALA A 204 -9.46 12.22 22.71
N ALA A 205 -10.19 12.72 21.71
CA ALA A 205 -10.18 12.14 20.37
C ALA A 205 -8.79 12.21 19.71
N LEU A 206 -8.08 13.34 19.86
CA LEU A 206 -6.70 13.51 19.40
C LEU A 206 -5.75 12.51 20.07
N ALA A 207 -5.85 12.33 21.38
CA ALA A 207 -5.03 11.37 22.11
C ALA A 207 -5.25 9.92 21.65
N VAL A 208 -6.51 9.54 21.36
CA VAL A 208 -6.85 8.21 20.82
C VAL A 208 -6.18 8.00 19.45
N TYR A 209 -6.25 8.99 18.56
CA TYR A 209 -5.64 8.89 17.24
C TYR A 209 -4.11 8.95 17.29
N ALA A 210 -3.52 9.74 18.18
CA ALA A 210 -2.09 9.81 18.39
C ALA A 210 -1.54 8.47 18.91
N LEU A 211 -2.23 7.85 19.87
CA LEU A 211 -1.90 6.51 20.35
C LEU A 211 -2.03 5.49 19.21
N GLY A 212 -3.10 5.55 18.43
CA GLY A 212 -3.29 4.69 17.26
C GLY A 212 -2.16 4.83 16.24
N ALA A 213 -1.72 6.06 15.95
CA ALA A 213 -0.59 6.31 15.06
C ALA A 213 0.71 5.68 15.60
N GLY A 214 0.99 5.85 16.91
CA GLY A 214 2.14 5.22 17.55
C GLY A 214 2.11 3.68 17.48
N ILE A 215 0.94 3.08 17.69
CA ILE A 215 0.74 1.63 17.54
C ILE A 215 0.95 1.20 16.09
N ALA A 216 0.40 1.93 15.11
CA ALA A 216 0.57 1.60 13.70
C ALA A 216 2.04 1.58 13.27
N VAL A 217 2.84 2.55 13.74
CA VAL A 217 4.30 2.56 13.51
C VAL A 217 4.97 1.37 14.20
N ALA A 218 4.60 1.07 15.44
CA ALA A 218 5.19 -0.05 16.20
C ALA A 218 4.84 -1.44 15.64
N LEU A 219 3.75 -1.58 14.88
CA LEU A 219 3.32 -2.83 14.24
C LEU A 219 4.11 -3.16 12.97
N VAL A 220 4.82 -2.19 12.40
CA VAL A 220 5.65 -2.42 11.21
C VAL A 220 7.06 -2.75 11.69
N PRO A 221 7.50 -4.02 11.62
CA PRO A 221 8.86 -4.35 12.00
C PRO A 221 9.84 -3.58 11.12
N PRO A 222 11.00 -3.14 11.65
CA PRO A 222 12.08 -2.71 10.78
C PRO A 222 12.41 -3.84 9.79
N LYS A 223 12.85 -3.51 8.57
CA LYS A 223 13.15 -4.41 7.43
C LYS A 223 14.13 -5.56 7.73
N THR A 224 14.52 -5.76 8.99
CA THR A 224 15.36 -6.85 9.49
C THR A 224 14.53 -8.10 9.79
N GLU A 225 13.69 -8.56 8.86
CA GLU A 225 13.33 -9.98 8.92
C GLU A 225 14.60 -10.76 8.59
N ALA A 226 15.10 -11.50 9.59
CA ALA A 226 16.25 -12.37 9.47
C ALA A 226 15.90 -13.52 8.51
N GLN A 227 16.03 -13.25 7.22
CA GLN A 227 16.13 -14.29 6.21
C GLN A 227 17.41 -15.10 6.50
N PRO A 228 17.46 -16.38 6.09
CA PRO A 228 18.71 -17.12 6.16
C PRO A 228 19.78 -16.30 5.44
N ALA A 229 20.78 -15.85 6.21
CA ALA A 229 21.92 -15.17 5.64
C ALA A 229 22.50 -16.10 4.58
N LEU A 230 22.53 -15.64 3.33
CA LEU A 230 23.17 -16.39 2.26
C LEU A 230 24.62 -16.67 2.70
N ALA A 231 25.09 -17.88 2.41
CA ALA A 231 26.46 -18.23 2.75
C ALA A 231 27.40 -17.26 2.03
N ALA A 232 28.42 -16.78 2.75
CA ALA A 232 29.49 -16.01 2.12
C ALA A 232 30.13 -16.87 1.02
N VAL A 233 30.38 -16.25 -0.13
CA VAL A 233 30.95 -16.92 -1.30
C VAL A 233 32.36 -16.41 -1.54
N THR A 234 33.26 -17.29 -1.94
CA THR A 234 34.58 -16.90 -2.44
C THR A 234 34.43 -16.31 -3.83
N SER A 235 34.96 -15.11 -4.04
CA SER A 235 34.84 -14.35 -5.28
C SER A 235 36.14 -13.61 -5.55
N ASP A 236 36.65 -13.66 -6.77
CA ASP A 236 37.83 -12.88 -7.18
C ASP A 236 37.47 -11.39 -7.27
N TRP A 237 36.19 -11.11 -7.54
CA TRP A 237 35.60 -9.78 -7.54
C TRP A 237 34.47 -9.70 -6.53
N VAL A 238 34.68 -8.95 -5.44
CA VAL A 238 33.69 -8.79 -4.37
C VAL A 238 32.75 -7.64 -4.72
N VAL A 239 31.46 -7.93 -4.83
CA VAL A 239 30.44 -6.90 -5.05
C VAL A 239 30.34 -5.99 -3.82
N THR A 240 30.56 -4.69 -4.01
CA THR A 240 30.45 -3.68 -2.94
C THR A 240 29.12 -2.95 -2.97
N GLU A 241 28.55 -2.76 -4.17
CA GLU A 241 27.25 -2.15 -4.41
C GLU A 241 26.58 -2.87 -5.58
N GLY A 242 25.27 -3.10 -5.52
CA GLY A 242 24.56 -3.64 -6.67
C GLY A 242 23.06 -3.73 -6.51
N GLU A 243 22.39 -3.86 -7.64
CA GLU A 243 20.95 -3.95 -7.79
C GLU A 243 20.60 -5.11 -8.72
N LEU A 244 19.69 -5.96 -8.27
CA LEU A 244 19.00 -6.96 -9.08
C LEU A 244 17.54 -6.53 -9.20
N GLY A 245 17.24 -5.79 -10.26
CA GLY A 245 15.93 -5.22 -10.55
C GLY A 245 15.20 -6.00 -11.63
N PHE A 246 13.88 -5.87 -11.64
CA PHE A 246 13.06 -6.35 -12.74
C PHE A 246 11.75 -5.57 -12.84
N THR A 247 11.17 -5.55 -14.03
CA THR A 247 9.89 -4.88 -14.32
C THR A 247 8.93 -5.88 -14.95
N VAL A 248 7.69 -5.88 -14.47
CA VAL A 248 6.59 -6.66 -15.04
C VAL A 248 5.35 -5.78 -15.17
N ARG A 249 4.49 -6.06 -16.15
CA ARG A 249 3.19 -5.41 -16.27
C ARG A 249 2.11 -6.19 -15.55
N GLN A 250 1.26 -5.51 -14.77
CA GLN A 250 0.08 -6.10 -14.15
C GLN A 250 -1.12 -5.19 -14.38
N MET A 251 -2.17 -5.73 -15.00
CA MET A 251 -3.37 -4.98 -15.36
C MET A 251 -3.07 -3.69 -16.16
N GLY A 252 -2.04 -3.74 -17.03
CA GLY A 252 -1.59 -2.62 -17.86
C GLY A 252 -0.70 -1.58 -17.18
N ALA A 253 -0.38 -1.73 -15.89
CA ALA A 253 0.57 -0.87 -15.17
C ALA A 253 1.93 -1.57 -15.01
N GLU A 254 3.02 -0.82 -15.15
CA GLU A 254 4.37 -1.31 -14.83
C GLU A 254 4.57 -1.37 -13.31
N VAL A 255 5.17 -2.47 -12.88
CA VAL A 255 5.50 -2.75 -11.49
C VAL A 255 6.96 -3.16 -11.45
N GLU A 256 7.75 -2.30 -10.83
CA GLU A 256 9.17 -2.54 -10.60
C GLU A 256 9.36 -3.32 -9.30
N GLY A 257 10.29 -4.27 -9.34
CA GLY A 257 10.67 -5.10 -8.21
C GLY A 257 12.17 -5.31 -8.15
N SER A 258 12.64 -5.81 -7.00
CA SER A 258 14.05 -6.09 -6.78
C SER A 258 14.27 -7.12 -5.68
N PHE A 259 15.48 -7.67 -5.66
CA PHE A 259 15.97 -8.56 -4.60
C PHE A 259 17.06 -7.85 -3.80
N ALA A 260 16.85 -7.69 -2.49
CA ALA A 260 17.79 -7.01 -1.62
C ALA A 260 18.94 -7.93 -1.15
N ASP A 261 18.69 -9.24 -1.04
CA ASP A 261 19.64 -10.19 -0.46
C ASP A 261 20.07 -11.20 -1.52
N TRP A 262 21.33 -11.08 -1.97
CA TRP A 262 21.95 -11.97 -2.95
C TRP A 262 23.47 -11.99 -2.78
N THR A 263 24.12 -13.02 -3.32
CA THR A 263 25.58 -13.17 -3.34
C THR A 263 26.03 -13.54 -4.75
N ALA A 264 27.19 -13.06 -5.18
CA ALA A 264 27.80 -13.45 -6.45
C ALA A 264 29.23 -13.94 -6.24
N ALA A 265 29.50 -15.17 -6.68
CA ALA A 265 30.84 -15.70 -6.83
C ALA A 265 31.28 -15.43 -8.27
N ILE A 266 32.22 -14.51 -8.45
CA ILE A 266 32.66 -14.00 -9.75
C ILE A 266 34.13 -14.38 -9.92
N ARG A 267 34.42 -15.06 -11.03
CA ARG A 267 35.79 -15.22 -11.54
C ARG A 267 35.83 -14.57 -12.90
N PHE A 268 36.74 -13.63 -13.10
CA PHE A 268 36.85 -12.90 -14.34
C PHE A 268 38.29 -12.51 -14.64
N ASP A 269 38.73 -12.89 -15.83
CA ASP A 269 40.00 -12.56 -16.46
C ASP A 269 39.74 -11.69 -17.70
N GLU A 270 40.51 -10.62 -17.84
CA GLU A 270 40.42 -9.69 -18.99
C GLU A 270 40.80 -10.36 -20.31
N THR A 271 41.72 -11.34 -20.25
CA THR A 271 42.13 -12.13 -21.42
C THR A 271 41.38 -13.45 -21.43
N PRO A 272 40.60 -13.75 -22.48
CA PRO A 272 39.84 -14.99 -22.52
C PRO A 272 40.75 -16.21 -22.65
N VAL A 273 40.46 -17.26 -21.87
CA VAL A 273 41.08 -18.58 -21.97
C VAL A 273 40.06 -19.53 -22.59
N GLU A 274 40.41 -20.17 -23.71
CA GLU A 274 39.50 -21.04 -24.47
C GLU A 274 38.17 -20.35 -24.86
N GLY A 275 38.20 -19.04 -25.09
CA GLY A 275 37.04 -18.24 -25.48
C GLY A 275 36.16 -17.80 -24.31
N LYS A 276 36.58 -18.02 -23.06
CA LYS A 276 35.87 -17.60 -21.85
C LYS A 276 36.68 -16.59 -21.07
N ASN A 277 36.03 -15.52 -20.63
CA ASN A 277 36.61 -14.55 -19.70
C ASN A 277 36.38 -14.97 -18.25
N GLY A 278 35.52 -15.94 -17.96
CA GLY A 278 35.34 -16.43 -16.60
C GLY A 278 33.97 -17.06 -16.37
N GLU A 279 33.57 -17.10 -15.11
CA GLU A 279 32.34 -17.74 -14.65
C GLU A 279 31.72 -16.94 -13.51
N VAL A 280 30.39 -16.96 -13.43
CA VAL A 280 29.65 -16.34 -12.33
C VAL A 280 28.62 -17.31 -11.78
N THR A 281 28.48 -17.34 -10.45
CA THR A 281 27.37 -17.99 -9.75
C THR A 281 26.71 -16.99 -8.80
N VAL A 282 25.46 -16.64 -9.09
CA VAL A 282 24.62 -15.78 -8.26
C VAL A 282 23.65 -16.65 -7.48
N THR A 283 23.51 -16.40 -6.18
CA THR A 283 22.43 -16.96 -5.34
C THR A 283 21.60 -15.81 -4.81
N ILE A 284 20.28 -15.91 -4.95
CA ILE A 284 19.31 -14.86 -4.59
C ILE A 284 18.39 -15.41 -3.50
N ALA A 285 18.24 -14.71 -2.38
CA ALA A 285 17.23 -15.05 -1.40
C ALA A 285 15.87 -14.52 -1.88
N THR A 286 14.97 -15.42 -2.26
CA THR A 286 13.66 -15.08 -2.85
C THR A 286 12.71 -14.43 -1.82
N GLY A 287 13.00 -14.57 -0.53
CA GLY A 287 12.28 -13.87 0.55
C GLY A 287 12.52 -12.35 0.53
N SER A 288 13.64 -11.89 -0.04
CA SER A 288 14.03 -10.48 -0.10
C SER A 288 13.33 -9.69 -1.21
N LEU A 289 12.49 -10.39 -1.99
CA LEU A 289 11.70 -9.82 -3.07
C LEU A 289 10.84 -8.65 -2.58
N THR A 290 10.88 -7.57 -3.35
CA THR A 290 9.89 -6.49 -3.34
C THR A 290 9.34 -6.31 -4.76
N LEU A 291 8.04 -6.03 -4.89
CA LEU A 291 7.35 -5.80 -6.16
C LEU A 291 6.12 -4.91 -5.92
N GLY A 292 6.33 -3.79 -5.25
CA GLY A 292 5.29 -2.85 -4.85
C GLY A 292 4.11 -3.52 -4.12
N SER A 293 2.89 -3.13 -4.48
CA SER A 293 1.66 -3.62 -3.80
C SER A 293 1.33 -5.09 -4.04
N VAL A 294 2.05 -5.77 -4.94
CA VAL A 294 1.85 -7.18 -5.30
C VAL A 294 2.98 -8.08 -4.79
N THR A 295 3.86 -7.56 -3.93
CA THR A 295 4.97 -8.31 -3.31
C THR A 295 4.52 -9.65 -2.71
N GLU A 296 3.46 -9.65 -1.90
CA GLU A 296 2.96 -10.88 -1.25
C GLU A 296 2.38 -11.88 -2.26
N GLN A 297 1.73 -11.38 -3.33
CA GLN A 297 1.27 -12.23 -4.42
C GLN A 297 2.47 -12.89 -5.13
N ALA A 298 3.53 -12.12 -5.39
CA ALA A 298 4.72 -12.63 -6.06
C ALA A 298 5.50 -13.65 -5.21
N LYS A 299 5.50 -13.53 -3.88
CA LYS A 299 6.10 -14.52 -2.97
C LYS A 299 5.28 -15.81 -2.83
N ALA A 300 4.00 -15.79 -3.21
CA ALA A 300 3.10 -16.92 -3.05
C ALA A 300 3.41 -18.09 -4.01
N PRO A 301 2.84 -19.29 -3.78
CA PRO A 301 3.18 -20.51 -4.54
C PRO A 301 2.93 -20.46 -6.05
N GLU A 302 2.05 -19.59 -6.54
CA GLU A 302 1.82 -19.42 -7.99
C GLU A 302 3.02 -18.77 -8.71
N PHE A 303 3.89 -18.06 -7.99
CA PHE A 303 5.03 -17.31 -8.55
C PHE A 303 6.36 -17.81 -7.98
N PHE A 304 7.03 -17.03 -7.13
CA PHE A 304 8.36 -17.40 -6.62
C PHE A 304 8.32 -18.54 -5.61
N ASP A 305 7.18 -18.76 -4.95
CA ASP A 305 7.04 -19.75 -3.87
C ASP A 305 8.15 -19.63 -2.82
N SER A 306 8.44 -18.40 -2.37
CA SER A 306 9.64 -18.08 -1.58
C SER A 306 9.70 -18.85 -0.26
N ALA A 307 8.58 -19.34 0.23
CA ALA A 307 8.52 -20.19 1.42
C ALA A 307 9.06 -21.61 1.17
N ALA A 308 8.74 -22.23 0.04
CA ALA A 308 9.23 -23.57 -0.32
C ALA A 308 10.56 -23.53 -1.10
N GLN A 309 10.81 -22.42 -1.78
CA GLN A 309 11.97 -22.18 -2.65
C GLN A 309 12.71 -20.92 -2.17
N PRO A 310 13.42 -20.98 -1.03
CA PRO A 310 14.01 -19.81 -0.38
C PRO A 310 15.15 -19.17 -1.18
N THR A 311 15.67 -19.88 -2.18
CA THR A 311 16.77 -19.42 -3.02
C THR A 311 16.50 -19.66 -4.49
N ALA A 312 16.94 -18.70 -5.31
CA ALA A 312 17.12 -18.84 -6.75
C ALA A 312 18.61 -18.77 -7.11
N SER A 313 19.00 -19.29 -8.27
CA SER A 313 20.41 -19.29 -8.67
C SER A 313 20.61 -19.06 -10.17
N PHE A 314 21.64 -18.29 -10.53
CA PHE A 314 22.09 -18.12 -11.90
C PHE A 314 23.56 -18.53 -11.99
N THR A 315 23.88 -19.50 -12.85
CA THR A 315 25.27 -19.91 -13.11
C THR A 315 25.56 -19.77 -14.59
N ALA A 316 26.60 -19.02 -14.93
CA ALA A 316 26.92 -18.68 -16.31
C ALA A 316 28.42 -18.63 -16.58
N GLU A 317 28.77 -18.89 -17.84
CA GLU A 317 30.09 -18.59 -18.40
C GLU A 317 30.08 -17.19 -19.00
N ILE A 318 31.13 -16.41 -18.74
CA ILE A 318 31.31 -15.08 -19.29
C ILE A 318 32.16 -15.18 -20.56
N ARG A 319 31.66 -14.60 -21.65
CA ARG A 319 32.31 -14.61 -22.97
C ARG A 319 32.38 -13.19 -23.55
N PRO A 320 33.36 -12.89 -24.40
CA PRO A 320 33.45 -11.60 -25.05
C PRO A 320 32.42 -11.51 -26.19
N GLU A 321 31.77 -10.36 -26.34
CA GLU A 321 30.82 -10.07 -27.42
C GLU A 321 31.10 -8.66 -27.98
N GLY A 322 31.99 -8.56 -28.97
CA GLY A 322 32.41 -7.28 -29.54
C GLY A 322 33.18 -6.44 -28.51
N GLU A 323 32.66 -5.26 -28.18
CA GLU A 323 33.19 -4.38 -27.11
C GLU A 323 32.53 -4.63 -25.74
N ALA A 324 31.59 -5.58 -25.67
CA ALA A 324 30.82 -5.94 -24.49
C ALA A 324 31.09 -7.41 -24.10
N TYR A 325 30.32 -7.90 -23.13
CA TYR A 325 30.37 -9.28 -22.69
C TYR A 325 28.98 -9.89 -22.66
N VAL A 326 28.93 -11.22 -22.65
CA VAL A 326 27.72 -11.98 -22.48
C VAL A 326 27.93 -13.05 -21.41
N ALA A 327 27.00 -13.13 -20.46
CA ALA A 327 26.91 -14.22 -19.51
C ALA A 327 25.86 -15.22 -20.03
N GLU A 328 26.34 -16.37 -20.51
CA GLU A 328 25.49 -17.44 -21.01
C GLU A 328 25.44 -18.59 -20.00
N GLY A 329 24.25 -18.87 -19.49
CA GLY A 329 24.12 -19.77 -18.37
C GLY A 329 22.73 -20.32 -18.17
N ALA A 330 22.49 -20.82 -16.96
CA ALA A 330 21.22 -21.37 -16.55
C ALA A 330 20.71 -20.63 -15.32
N LEU A 331 19.48 -20.13 -15.40
CA LEU A 331 18.74 -19.54 -14.29
C LEU A 331 17.79 -20.59 -13.72
N THR A 332 17.84 -20.80 -12.41
CA THR A 332 16.89 -21.66 -11.70
C THR A 332 15.99 -20.79 -10.83
N LEU A 333 14.71 -20.77 -11.15
CA LEU A 333 13.66 -20.14 -10.35
C LEU A 333 12.59 -21.16 -10.03
N ARG A 334 12.13 -21.19 -8.78
CA ARG A 334 11.08 -22.11 -8.32
C ARG A 334 11.37 -23.58 -8.68
N GLY A 335 12.63 -23.99 -8.62
CA GLY A 335 13.10 -25.33 -8.98
C GLY A 335 13.06 -25.67 -10.48
N VAL A 336 12.74 -24.72 -11.37
CA VAL A 336 12.79 -24.88 -12.82
C VAL A 336 14.03 -24.17 -13.35
N THR A 337 14.84 -24.89 -14.14
CA THR A 337 16.09 -24.38 -14.72
C THR A 337 15.92 -24.10 -16.21
N VAL A 338 16.19 -22.86 -16.61
CA VAL A 338 16.05 -22.38 -18.00
C VAL A 338 17.36 -21.73 -18.46
N PRO A 339 17.83 -21.98 -19.69
CA PRO A 339 18.97 -21.27 -20.26
C PRO A 339 18.67 -19.77 -20.40
N VAL A 340 19.59 -18.92 -19.96
CA VAL A 340 19.47 -17.46 -20.04
C VAL A 340 20.76 -16.86 -20.58
N THR A 341 20.59 -15.87 -21.46
CA THR A 341 21.66 -15.04 -22.00
C THR A 341 21.50 -13.63 -21.45
N LEU A 342 22.52 -13.14 -20.77
CA LEU A 342 22.58 -11.80 -20.20
C LEU A 342 23.73 -11.02 -20.86
N PRO A 343 23.45 -10.18 -21.87
CA PRO A 343 24.43 -9.23 -22.38
C PRO A 343 24.67 -8.11 -21.36
N PHE A 344 25.93 -7.67 -21.25
CA PHE A 344 26.31 -6.61 -20.32
C PHE A 344 27.54 -5.83 -20.78
N THR A 345 27.63 -4.58 -20.33
CA THR A 345 28.83 -3.75 -20.43
C THR A 345 29.66 -3.86 -19.15
N LEU A 346 30.97 -3.73 -19.30
CA LEU A 346 31.92 -3.79 -18.20
C LEU A 346 32.96 -2.68 -18.37
N GLU A 347 33.03 -1.79 -17.39
CA GLU A 347 34.10 -0.79 -17.27
C GLU A 347 35.06 -1.22 -16.17
N LEU A 348 36.35 -1.27 -16.50
CA LEU A 348 37.42 -1.58 -15.55
C LEU A 348 38.28 -0.34 -15.32
N ASP A 349 38.45 0.02 -14.05
CA ASP A 349 39.34 1.08 -13.60
C ASP A 349 40.23 0.53 -12.47
N GLY A 350 41.41 0.02 -12.84
CA GLY A 350 42.28 -0.72 -11.94
C GLY A 350 41.56 -1.93 -11.32
N ASP A 351 41.46 -1.94 -9.99
CA ASP A 351 40.81 -3.01 -9.22
C ASP A 351 39.32 -2.78 -9.01
N THR A 352 38.70 -1.80 -9.67
CA THR A 352 37.25 -1.54 -9.62
C THR A 352 36.60 -1.91 -10.96
N ALA A 353 35.53 -2.69 -10.89
CA ALA A 353 34.69 -3.08 -12.01
C ALA A 353 33.29 -2.49 -11.86
N LYS A 354 32.76 -1.88 -12.91
CA LYS A 354 31.36 -1.49 -13.01
C LYS A 354 30.69 -2.25 -14.14
N MET A 355 29.62 -2.96 -13.81
CA MET A 355 28.87 -3.78 -14.75
C MET A 355 27.42 -3.33 -14.80
N ALA A 356 26.87 -3.26 -16.02
CA ALA A 356 25.45 -3.04 -16.25
C ALA A 356 24.98 -3.96 -17.37
N GLY A 357 23.89 -4.68 -17.14
CA GLY A 357 23.32 -5.62 -18.10
C GLY A 357 21.82 -5.73 -17.96
N GLY A 358 21.19 -6.30 -18.97
CA GLY A 358 19.75 -6.52 -18.95
C GLY A 358 19.32 -7.58 -19.95
N THR A 359 18.20 -8.22 -19.66
CA THR A 359 17.61 -9.24 -20.52
C THR A 359 16.10 -9.29 -20.33
N THR A 360 15.39 -10.00 -21.20
CA THR A 360 13.96 -10.22 -21.05
C THR A 360 13.69 -11.71 -20.89
N LEU A 361 12.98 -12.07 -19.83
CA LEU A 361 12.57 -13.43 -19.54
C LEU A 361 11.08 -13.61 -19.80
N ASP A 362 10.64 -14.84 -20.08
CA ASP A 362 9.22 -15.21 -20.04
C ASP A 362 8.95 -15.98 -18.74
N ARG A 363 8.09 -15.42 -17.87
CA ARG A 363 7.78 -16.05 -16.57
C ARG A 363 7.20 -17.47 -16.72
N ARG A 364 6.59 -17.77 -17.87
CA ARG A 364 5.94 -19.07 -18.13
C ARG A 364 6.95 -20.18 -18.33
N ASP A 365 8.17 -19.87 -18.76
CA ASP A 365 9.25 -20.85 -18.90
C ASP A 365 9.64 -21.46 -17.54
N PHE A 366 9.39 -20.72 -16.45
CA PHE A 366 9.58 -21.16 -15.07
C PHE A 366 8.29 -21.71 -14.43
N GLY A 367 7.21 -21.85 -15.21
CA GLY A 367 5.90 -22.27 -14.73
C GLY A 367 5.24 -21.27 -13.77
N MET A 368 5.65 -20.00 -13.78
CA MET A 368 5.12 -18.97 -12.89
C MET A 368 3.83 -18.36 -13.44
N GLY A 369 2.81 -18.30 -12.58
CA GLY A 369 1.50 -17.73 -12.87
C GLY A 369 0.74 -18.53 -13.93
N ALA A 370 0.70 -19.86 -13.81
CA ALA A 370 -0.05 -20.74 -14.72
C ALA A 370 -1.55 -20.40 -14.73
N SER A 371 -2.09 -19.95 -13.59
CA SER A 371 -3.46 -19.46 -13.44
C SER A 371 -3.70 -18.07 -14.03
N TYR A 372 -2.65 -17.45 -14.61
CA TYR A 372 -2.65 -16.15 -15.28
C TYR A 372 -2.28 -16.31 -16.76
N ALA A 373 -3.16 -16.95 -17.52
CA ALA A 373 -2.95 -17.24 -18.94
C ALA A 373 -3.18 -16.04 -19.88
N ASP A 374 -3.69 -14.91 -19.37
CA ASP A 374 -3.91 -13.67 -20.12
C ASP A 374 -2.85 -12.62 -19.73
N GLU A 375 -2.09 -12.15 -20.72
CA GLU A 375 -1.04 -11.14 -20.55
C GLU A 375 -1.58 -9.80 -20.06
N ALA A 376 -2.86 -9.51 -20.31
CA ALA A 376 -3.51 -8.31 -19.78
C ALA A 376 -3.66 -8.34 -18.25
N SER A 377 -3.70 -9.53 -17.65
CA SER A 377 -3.75 -9.69 -16.20
C SER A 377 -2.36 -9.53 -15.58
N VAL A 378 -1.41 -10.37 -15.99
CA VAL A 378 0.00 -10.36 -15.61
C VAL A 378 0.82 -10.62 -16.86
N GLY A 379 1.73 -9.70 -17.18
CA GLY A 379 2.62 -9.75 -18.33
C GLY A 379 3.42 -11.04 -18.40
N PHE A 380 3.67 -11.56 -19.59
CA PHE A 380 4.51 -12.75 -19.76
C PHE A 380 5.99 -12.36 -19.74
N ALA A 381 6.33 -11.31 -20.46
CA ALA A 381 7.65 -10.71 -20.46
C ALA A 381 7.95 -10.05 -19.11
N VAL A 382 9.14 -10.34 -18.60
CA VAL A 382 9.75 -9.72 -17.43
C VAL A 382 11.08 -9.13 -17.87
N GLU A 383 11.20 -7.82 -17.80
CA GLU A 383 12.44 -7.11 -18.07
C GLU A 383 13.31 -7.21 -16.83
N VAL A 384 14.55 -7.66 -16.97
CA VAL A 384 15.51 -7.83 -15.87
C VAL A 384 16.66 -6.89 -16.11
N ASP A 385 17.02 -6.14 -15.08
CA ASP A 385 18.10 -5.16 -15.09
C ASP A 385 19.05 -5.44 -13.93
N VAL A 386 20.34 -5.46 -14.23
CA VAL A 386 21.41 -5.72 -13.26
C VAL A 386 22.44 -4.63 -13.38
N ALA A 387 22.78 -4.01 -12.26
CA ALA A 387 23.88 -3.06 -12.17
C ALA A 387 24.68 -3.32 -10.90
N LEU A 388 26.01 -3.39 -10.99
CA LEU A 388 26.86 -3.60 -9.83
C LEU A 388 28.23 -2.94 -9.96
N THR A 389 28.82 -2.67 -8.80
CA THR A 389 30.23 -2.32 -8.64
C THR A 389 30.90 -3.39 -7.80
N ALA A 390 32.03 -3.88 -8.28
CA ALA A 390 32.83 -4.89 -7.59
C ALA A 390 34.30 -4.46 -7.50
N THR A 391 34.99 -4.94 -6.48
CA THR A 391 36.43 -4.71 -6.29
C THR A 391 37.18 -6.03 -6.28
N ARG A 392 38.35 -6.07 -6.90
CA ARG A 392 39.23 -7.24 -6.90
C ARG A 392 39.84 -7.42 -5.50
N GLU A 393 39.79 -8.64 -4.96
CA GLU A 393 40.51 -8.96 -3.71
C GLU A 393 42.00 -9.18 -4.03
N GLU A 394 42.91 -8.55 -3.28
CA GLU A 394 44.37 -8.71 -3.45
C GLU A 394 44.89 -10.11 -3.13
#